data_AF-A0A952J4Y4-F1
#
_entry.id   AF-A0A952J4Y4-F1
#
_cell.length_a   1.000
_cell.length_b   1.000
_cell.length_c   1.000
_cell.angle_alpha   90.00
_cell.angle_beta   90.00
_cell.angle_gamma   90.00
#
_symmetry.space_group_name_H-M   'P 1'
#
loop_
_entity.id
_entity.type
_entity.pdbx_description
1 polymer ?
#
loop_
_entity_poly.entity_id
_entity_poly.type
_entity_poly.pdbx_seq_one_letter_code
_entity_poly.pdbx_strand_id
1 'polypeptide(L)'
;MQIRQRVVTLSLMLANMLAFAWSRHAIGTFEDPAWTQGLLLNGAEFAPLTLDTQWYRLFTHLFLHGNLMHLAFNMYALFTVGSEVERITGPIKFLWIYFLCGFTASLASLVFNLFAIGVGASGAIFGLFGFSLVAQVVESRKQEKPIAPLLINFIIFLGVNLLYAKALNADNAAHMGGLAGGIVLGITSLFNRTYHQVKAEYLMLPLLILLFLSLPRYPVTYFKFFQKILATEDSAQALFKRPNLSDEVYVKHFKQMDAAWDTAQQMLDAQAYLPEALHQDTFRLRKYIALRRLENNFRINLVEKESYRYLDSIEWSQQQMQPYYQLDYPLTQLLPIRKKETDTTAQPLLYPVKIWYNDEWEEVPGPPAAFYRIGQQDSMHLWQGWVRDYYSNGAIQMKGFYTDGRKDGAFLYYSNRNTYEQAGRYKKEIPVGKWEVFHYNGTLKSEEYYEPEYFMKNLWDSLGVLQVKEGEGQVQHYHPNGVLAEQGAYLKGKKEGRWIGYHANDQMYFEEYFLNGRLVRGRSRTTEGLQFVYDESSLFPMPEAGFENYTNYLRNAVRTLNPTEHGMVKIWFRVTVNRVLTDFQVDQSLTPALDAKAIELVKAGPAWLPARDHGHRLRNGWSTVVVVF
;
A
#
# COMPACT_ATOMS: atom_id res chain seq x y z
N MET A 1 -40.36 -44.17 -31.00
CA MET A 1 -39.22 -44.69 -31.79
C MET A 1 -38.11 -43.65 -32.05
N GLN A 2 -38.43 -42.34 -32.19
CA GLN A 2 -37.42 -41.26 -32.35
C GLN A 2 -36.55 -40.96 -31.10
N ILE A 3 -37.06 -41.17 -29.87
CA ILE A 3 -36.29 -40.93 -28.62
C ILE A 3 -35.09 -41.88 -28.48
N ARG A 4 -35.16 -43.10 -29.03
CA ARG A 4 -34.04 -44.07 -29.01
C ARG A 4 -32.83 -43.64 -29.83
N GLN A 5 -32.94 -42.62 -30.68
CA GLN A 5 -31.87 -42.19 -31.60
C GLN A 5 -31.05 -40.99 -31.11
N ARG A 6 -31.33 -40.46 -29.90
CA ARG A 6 -30.72 -39.20 -29.38
C ARG A 6 -30.42 -39.24 -27.88
N VAL A 7 -30.25 -40.44 -27.32
CA VAL A 7 -30.17 -40.63 -25.87
C VAL A 7 -28.93 -39.93 -25.33
N VAL A 8 -27.79 -40.07 -26.00
CA VAL A 8 -26.52 -39.52 -25.51
C VAL A 8 -26.52 -38.00 -25.63
N THR A 9 -27.04 -37.44 -26.72
CA THR A 9 -27.19 -35.99 -26.89
C THR A 9 -28.01 -35.38 -25.75
N LEU A 10 -29.18 -35.97 -25.45
CA LEU A 10 -30.04 -35.49 -24.37
C LEU A 10 -29.39 -35.69 -22.99
N SER A 11 -28.66 -36.78 -22.77
CA SER A 11 -27.93 -37.02 -21.52
C SER A 11 -26.81 -36.00 -21.31
N LEU A 12 -26.04 -35.66 -22.36
CA LEU A 12 -25.02 -34.61 -22.28
C LEU A 12 -25.66 -33.25 -21.99
N MET A 13 -26.77 -32.92 -22.65
CA MET A 13 -27.50 -31.67 -22.36
C MET A 13 -27.94 -31.61 -20.90
N LEU A 14 -28.52 -32.69 -20.39
CA LEU A 14 -28.93 -32.77 -18.99
C LEU A 14 -27.75 -32.60 -18.04
N ALA A 15 -26.61 -33.26 -18.30
CA ALA A 15 -25.40 -33.12 -17.49
C ALA A 15 -24.89 -31.67 -17.45
N ASN A 16 -24.90 -30.96 -18.58
CA ASN A 16 -24.54 -29.55 -18.65
C ASN A 16 -25.48 -28.65 -17.84
N MET A 17 -26.80 -28.87 -17.96
CA MET A 17 -27.79 -28.11 -17.19
C MET A 17 -27.66 -28.35 -15.68
N LEU A 18 -27.43 -29.61 -15.27
CA LEU A 18 -27.20 -29.96 -13.86
C LEU A 18 -25.90 -29.35 -13.32
N ALA A 19 -24.81 -29.39 -14.10
CA ALA A 19 -23.54 -28.79 -13.71
C ALA A 19 -23.63 -27.26 -13.56
N PHE A 20 -24.40 -26.59 -14.42
CA PHE A 20 -24.67 -25.15 -14.32
C PHE A 20 -25.50 -24.82 -13.08
N ALA A 21 -26.59 -25.58 -12.83
CA ALA A 21 -27.42 -25.39 -11.64
C ALA A 21 -26.62 -25.63 -10.35
N TRP A 22 -25.79 -26.66 -10.31
CA TRP A 22 -24.87 -26.93 -9.21
C TRP A 22 -23.87 -25.79 -9.00
N SER A 23 -23.24 -25.30 -10.08
CA SER A 23 -22.29 -24.19 -10.00
C SER A 23 -22.97 -22.93 -9.44
N ARG A 24 -24.18 -22.61 -9.89
CA ARG A 24 -24.95 -21.48 -9.35
C ARG A 24 -25.31 -21.66 -7.88
N HIS A 25 -25.68 -22.88 -7.48
CA HIS A 25 -25.98 -23.18 -6.08
C HIS A 25 -24.73 -23.05 -5.19
N ALA A 26 -23.61 -23.65 -5.58
CA ALA A 26 -22.37 -23.66 -4.81
C ALA A 26 -21.71 -22.29 -4.70
N ILE A 27 -21.76 -21.46 -5.76
CA ILE A 27 -21.09 -20.16 -5.80
C ILE A 27 -21.95 -19.05 -5.20
N GLY A 28 -23.28 -19.16 -5.27
CA GLY A 28 -24.21 -18.22 -4.64
C GLY A 28 -24.45 -16.91 -5.40
N THR A 29 -23.61 -16.54 -6.36
CA THR A 29 -23.73 -15.31 -7.19
C THR A 29 -23.34 -15.55 -8.65
N PHE A 30 -23.75 -14.65 -9.55
CA PHE A 30 -23.26 -14.56 -10.95
C PHE A 30 -22.28 -13.40 -11.14
N GLU A 31 -21.94 -12.67 -10.08
CA GLU A 31 -21.06 -11.51 -10.14
C GLU A 31 -19.59 -11.93 -10.26
N ASP A 32 -18.86 -11.27 -11.16
CA ASP A 32 -17.41 -11.41 -11.23
C ASP A 32 -16.72 -10.53 -10.18
N PRO A 33 -15.59 -10.99 -9.60
CA PRO A 33 -14.84 -12.18 -10.01
C PRO A 33 -15.29 -13.49 -9.34
N ALA A 34 -16.30 -13.46 -8.46
CA ALA A 34 -16.78 -14.62 -7.69
C ALA A 34 -17.15 -15.80 -8.58
N TRP A 35 -17.91 -15.51 -9.64
CA TRP A 35 -18.44 -16.49 -10.55
C TRP A 35 -17.33 -17.20 -11.33
N THR A 36 -16.46 -16.42 -11.97
CA THR A 36 -15.31 -16.95 -12.71
C THR A 36 -14.39 -17.80 -11.82
N GLN A 37 -14.10 -17.36 -10.59
CA GLN A 37 -13.27 -18.13 -9.65
C GLN A 37 -13.96 -19.41 -9.18
N GLY A 38 -15.26 -19.35 -8.92
CA GLY A 38 -16.04 -20.53 -8.56
C GLY A 38 -16.04 -21.58 -9.67
N LEU A 39 -16.15 -21.16 -10.93
CA LEU A 39 -16.03 -22.06 -12.08
C LEU A 39 -14.62 -22.66 -12.18
N LEU A 40 -13.57 -21.88 -11.91
CA LEU A 40 -12.21 -22.40 -11.81
C LEU A 40 -12.09 -23.47 -10.71
N LEU A 41 -12.66 -23.25 -9.53
CA LEU A 41 -12.70 -24.26 -8.47
C LEU A 41 -13.50 -25.52 -8.88
N ASN A 42 -14.57 -25.35 -9.65
CA ASN A 42 -15.40 -26.45 -10.15
C ASN A 42 -14.81 -27.22 -11.34
N GLY A 43 -13.59 -26.89 -11.79
CA GLY A 43 -12.91 -27.64 -12.85
C GLY A 43 -12.87 -26.97 -14.21
N ALA A 44 -13.02 -25.65 -14.31
CA ALA A 44 -12.81 -24.93 -15.57
C ALA A 44 -11.36 -25.12 -16.06
N GLU A 45 -11.16 -25.04 -17.38
CA GLU A 45 -9.83 -25.17 -17.95
C GLU A 45 -9.01 -23.94 -17.61
N PHE A 46 -7.79 -24.16 -17.14
CA PHE A 46 -6.82 -23.10 -16.87
C PHE A 46 -5.43 -23.69 -17.01
N ALA A 47 -4.62 -23.16 -17.92
CA ALA A 47 -3.39 -23.83 -18.35
C ALA A 47 -2.44 -24.17 -17.20
N PRO A 48 -2.16 -23.28 -16.22
CA PRO A 48 -1.29 -23.61 -15.10
C PRO A 48 -1.75 -24.78 -14.23
N LEU A 49 -3.06 -24.99 -14.06
CA LEU A 49 -3.58 -26.10 -13.25
C LEU A 49 -3.71 -27.38 -14.08
N THR A 50 -4.16 -27.23 -15.32
CA THR A 50 -4.41 -28.35 -16.25
C THR A 50 -3.09 -29.02 -16.63
N LEU A 51 -2.05 -28.24 -16.91
CA LEU A 51 -0.70 -28.70 -17.23
C LEU A 51 0.12 -29.10 -15.99
N ASP A 52 -0.40 -28.98 -14.77
CA ASP A 52 0.32 -29.44 -13.57
C ASP A 52 -0.21 -30.81 -13.18
N THR A 53 -1.13 -30.86 -12.21
CA THR A 53 -1.67 -32.12 -11.64
C THR A 53 -3.15 -32.34 -11.96
N GLN A 54 -3.85 -31.35 -12.52
CA GLN A 54 -5.32 -31.35 -12.65
C GLN A 54 -5.76 -31.61 -14.10
N TRP A 55 -5.23 -32.68 -14.71
CA TRP A 55 -5.51 -33.07 -16.10
C TRP A 55 -6.99 -33.36 -16.39
N TYR A 56 -7.81 -33.65 -15.37
CA TYR A 56 -9.25 -33.82 -15.54
C TYR A 56 -9.94 -32.58 -16.12
N ARG A 57 -9.30 -31.40 -15.99
CA ARG A 57 -9.74 -30.12 -16.56
C ARG A 57 -9.80 -30.12 -18.09
N LEU A 58 -9.11 -31.05 -18.76
CA LEU A 58 -9.25 -31.33 -20.19
C LEU A 58 -10.67 -31.77 -20.60
N PHE A 59 -11.49 -32.19 -19.62
CA PHE A 59 -12.84 -32.71 -19.87
C PHE A 59 -13.91 -32.02 -19.03
N THR A 60 -13.64 -31.67 -17.76
CA THR A 60 -14.65 -31.06 -16.89
C THR A 60 -15.12 -29.69 -17.39
N HIS A 61 -14.25 -28.93 -18.07
CA HIS A 61 -14.59 -27.63 -18.63
C HIS A 61 -15.76 -27.69 -19.64
N LEU A 62 -15.95 -28.84 -20.31
CA LEU A 62 -17.04 -29.05 -21.27
C LEU A 62 -18.43 -28.92 -20.63
N PHE A 63 -18.54 -29.09 -19.31
CA PHE A 63 -19.81 -29.07 -18.58
C PHE A 63 -20.10 -27.73 -17.89
N LEU A 64 -19.10 -26.85 -17.79
CA LEU A 64 -19.20 -25.56 -17.10
C LEU A 64 -19.57 -24.46 -18.10
N HIS A 65 -20.31 -23.44 -17.65
CA HIS A 65 -20.75 -22.34 -18.51
C HIS A 65 -20.66 -21.00 -17.80
N GLY A 66 -20.16 -19.98 -18.50
CA GLY A 66 -19.95 -18.64 -17.95
C GLY A 66 -21.23 -17.83 -17.73
N ASN A 67 -22.35 -18.16 -18.37
CA ASN A 67 -23.64 -17.52 -18.12
C ASN A 67 -24.79 -18.34 -18.72
N LEU A 68 -26.03 -17.93 -18.43
CA LEU A 68 -27.23 -18.62 -18.88
C LEU A 68 -27.39 -18.61 -20.41
N MET A 69 -27.07 -17.50 -21.09
CA MET A 69 -27.16 -17.42 -22.55
C MET A 69 -26.15 -18.37 -23.20
N HIS A 70 -24.91 -18.40 -22.72
CA HIS A 70 -23.87 -19.32 -23.19
C HIS A 70 -24.33 -20.79 -23.05
N LEU A 71 -24.92 -21.16 -21.91
CA LEU A 71 -25.53 -22.49 -21.75
C LEU A 71 -26.64 -22.73 -22.78
N ALA A 72 -27.60 -21.83 -22.91
CA ALA A 72 -28.75 -21.99 -23.80
C ALA A 72 -28.33 -22.21 -25.27
N PHE A 73 -27.38 -21.42 -25.77
CA PHE A 73 -26.84 -21.57 -27.12
C PHE A 73 -26.09 -22.87 -27.31
N ASN A 74 -25.26 -23.29 -26.35
CA ASN A 74 -24.57 -24.56 -26.43
C ASN A 74 -25.55 -25.73 -26.42
N MET A 75 -26.62 -25.68 -25.62
CA MET A 75 -27.63 -26.75 -25.58
C MET A 75 -28.43 -26.81 -26.87
N TYR A 76 -28.78 -25.67 -27.46
CA TYR A 76 -29.42 -25.61 -28.78
C TYR A 76 -28.50 -26.18 -29.87
N ALA A 77 -27.23 -25.76 -29.91
CA ALA A 77 -26.26 -26.25 -30.88
C ALA A 77 -26.00 -27.75 -30.70
N LEU A 78 -25.80 -28.23 -29.46
CA LEU A 78 -25.62 -29.65 -29.16
C LEU A 78 -26.85 -30.46 -29.55
N PHE A 79 -28.07 -29.97 -29.30
CA PHE A 79 -29.28 -30.67 -29.71
C PHE A 79 -29.36 -30.81 -31.23
N THR A 80 -29.04 -29.76 -31.98
CA THR A 80 -29.13 -29.77 -33.46
C THR A 80 -28.07 -30.67 -34.08
N VAL A 81 -26.78 -30.36 -33.91
CA VAL A 81 -25.70 -31.12 -34.55
C VAL A 81 -25.45 -32.45 -33.86
N GLY A 82 -25.55 -32.51 -32.53
CA GLY A 82 -25.33 -33.74 -31.77
C GLY A 82 -26.34 -34.82 -32.11
N SER A 83 -27.63 -34.47 -32.19
CA SER A 83 -28.67 -35.42 -32.60
C SER A 83 -28.44 -35.98 -34.00
N GLU A 84 -27.92 -35.17 -34.92
CA GLU A 84 -27.62 -35.61 -36.28
C GLU A 84 -26.42 -36.54 -36.31
N VAL A 85 -25.32 -36.19 -35.66
CA VAL A 85 -24.12 -37.03 -35.59
C VAL A 85 -24.42 -38.34 -34.85
N GLU A 86 -25.15 -38.30 -33.73
CA GLU A 86 -25.57 -39.50 -32.99
C GLU A 86 -26.41 -40.44 -33.85
N ARG A 87 -27.31 -39.90 -34.68
CA ARG A 87 -28.10 -40.71 -35.62
C ARG A 87 -27.23 -41.38 -36.68
N ILE A 88 -26.19 -40.70 -37.17
CA ILE A 88 -25.27 -41.22 -38.20
C ILE A 88 -24.34 -42.28 -37.61
N THR A 89 -23.75 -42.02 -36.44
CA THR A 89 -22.68 -42.85 -35.87
C THR A 89 -23.17 -43.84 -34.83
N GLY A 90 -24.37 -43.66 -34.29
CA GLY A 90 -24.84 -44.36 -33.10
C GLY A 90 -24.26 -43.76 -31.81
N PRO A 91 -24.83 -44.14 -30.65
CA PRO A 91 -24.61 -43.48 -29.36
C PRO A 91 -23.17 -43.60 -28.83
N ILE A 92 -22.56 -44.78 -28.92
CA ILE A 92 -21.22 -45.04 -28.38
C ILE A 92 -20.18 -44.24 -29.15
N LYS A 93 -20.20 -44.31 -30.49
CA LYS A 93 -19.24 -43.58 -31.32
C LYS A 93 -19.42 -42.07 -31.22
N PHE A 94 -20.66 -41.59 -31.12
CA PHE A 94 -20.93 -40.18 -30.88
C PHE A 94 -20.27 -39.66 -29.61
N LEU A 95 -20.37 -40.40 -28.50
CA LEU A 95 -19.72 -40.05 -27.24
C LEU A 95 -18.19 -39.95 -27.39
N TRP A 96 -17.59 -40.90 -28.12
CA TRP A 96 -16.15 -40.88 -28.43
C TRP A 96 -15.75 -39.66 -29.25
N ILE A 97 -16.49 -39.34 -30.31
CA ILE A 97 -16.24 -38.15 -31.15
C ILE A 97 -16.36 -36.89 -30.29
N TYR A 98 -17.42 -36.76 -29.49
CA TYR A 98 -17.65 -35.59 -28.65
C TYR A 98 -16.47 -35.31 -27.71
N PHE A 99 -15.98 -36.32 -26.99
CA PHE A 99 -14.86 -36.14 -26.06
C PHE A 99 -13.50 -35.96 -26.75
N LEU A 100 -13.24 -36.58 -27.90
CA LEU A 100 -12.00 -36.34 -28.65
C LEU A 100 -11.98 -34.94 -29.29
N CYS A 101 -13.13 -34.45 -29.77
CA CYS A 101 -13.30 -33.06 -30.18
C CYS A 101 -13.09 -32.10 -28.99
N GLY A 102 -13.62 -32.44 -27.82
CA GLY A 102 -13.36 -31.68 -26.59
C GLY A 102 -11.87 -31.65 -26.21
N PHE A 103 -11.18 -32.78 -26.30
CA PHE A 103 -9.74 -32.87 -25.98
C PHE A 103 -8.89 -32.07 -26.99
N THR A 104 -9.19 -32.14 -28.29
CA THR A 104 -8.50 -31.31 -29.30
C THR A 104 -8.76 -29.82 -29.12
N ALA A 105 -9.98 -29.43 -28.74
CA ALA A 105 -10.32 -28.06 -28.36
C ALA A 105 -9.52 -27.59 -27.14
N SER A 106 -9.49 -28.39 -26.08
CA SER A 106 -8.73 -28.12 -24.86
C SER A 106 -7.22 -27.97 -25.15
N LEU A 107 -6.62 -28.86 -25.95
CA LEU A 107 -5.20 -28.73 -26.33
C LEU A 107 -4.91 -27.44 -27.11
N ALA A 108 -5.80 -27.03 -28.02
CA ALA A 108 -5.63 -25.76 -28.73
C ALA A 108 -5.74 -24.57 -27.78
N SER A 109 -6.70 -24.58 -26.85
CA SER A 109 -6.81 -23.58 -25.79
C SER A 109 -5.53 -23.49 -24.96
N LEU A 110 -4.99 -24.62 -24.48
CA LEU A 110 -3.75 -24.65 -23.69
C LEU A 110 -2.51 -24.11 -24.43
N VAL A 111 -2.49 -24.18 -25.75
CA VAL A 111 -1.38 -23.68 -26.58
C VAL A 111 -1.50 -22.17 -26.81
N PHE A 112 -2.70 -21.67 -27.09
CA PHE A 112 -2.90 -20.29 -27.55
C PHE A 112 -3.39 -19.33 -26.46
N ASN A 113 -3.95 -19.86 -25.36
CA ASN A 113 -4.46 -19.07 -24.24
C ASN A 113 -3.64 -19.31 -22.97
N LEU A 114 -2.70 -18.41 -22.70
CA LEU A 114 -1.75 -18.49 -21.59
C LEU A 114 -2.39 -18.61 -20.20
N PHE A 115 -3.29 -17.68 -19.86
CA PHE A 115 -3.87 -17.55 -18.53
C PHE A 115 -5.39 -17.28 -18.55
N ALA A 116 -6.07 -17.71 -19.62
CA ALA A 116 -7.52 -17.61 -19.70
C ALA A 116 -8.19 -18.77 -18.97
N ILE A 117 -9.37 -18.52 -18.39
CA ILE A 117 -10.24 -19.57 -17.87
C ILE A 117 -11.20 -20.00 -18.98
N GLY A 118 -11.09 -21.25 -19.41
CA GLY A 118 -11.95 -21.85 -20.44
C GLY A 118 -13.12 -22.62 -19.85
N VAL A 119 -14.33 -22.37 -20.36
CA VAL A 119 -15.56 -23.11 -20.03
C VAL A 119 -16.43 -23.31 -21.27
N GLY A 120 -17.19 -24.40 -21.30
CA GLY A 120 -18.26 -24.63 -22.26
C GLY A 120 -18.06 -25.83 -23.17
N ALA A 121 -19.17 -26.46 -23.56
CA ALA A 121 -19.22 -27.58 -24.50
C ALA A 121 -18.86 -27.18 -25.95
N SER A 122 -18.77 -25.87 -26.24
CA SER A 122 -18.69 -25.32 -27.59
C SER A 122 -17.51 -25.84 -28.42
N GLY A 123 -16.33 -26.06 -27.83
CA GLY A 123 -15.20 -26.69 -28.54
C GLY A 123 -15.54 -28.08 -29.10
N ALA A 124 -16.16 -28.93 -28.27
CA ALA A 124 -16.63 -30.24 -28.72
C ALA A 124 -17.73 -30.14 -29.79
N ILE A 125 -18.66 -29.19 -29.63
CA ILE A 125 -19.75 -28.93 -30.60
C ILE A 125 -19.19 -28.46 -31.95
N PHE A 126 -18.18 -27.58 -31.97
CA PHE A 126 -17.47 -27.19 -33.20
C PHE A 126 -16.81 -28.38 -33.88
N GLY A 127 -16.27 -29.32 -33.11
CA GLY A 127 -15.80 -30.58 -33.66
C GLY A 127 -16.91 -31.45 -34.23
N LEU A 128 -18.10 -31.48 -33.61
CA LEU A 128 -19.26 -32.16 -34.21
C LEU A 128 -19.67 -31.52 -35.55
N PHE A 129 -19.59 -30.20 -35.69
CA PHE A 129 -19.79 -29.52 -36.98
C PHE A 129 -18.74 -29.94 -38.02
N GLY A 130 -17.46 -30.00 -37.63
CA GLY A 130 -16.37 -30.47 -38.51
C GLY A 130 -16.56 -31.92 -38.96
N PHE A 131 -16.95 -32.80 -38.03
CA PHE A 131 -17.26 -34.20 -38.34
C PHE A 131 -18.46 -34.31 -39.29
N SER A 132 -19.55 -33.59 -38.99
CA SER A 132 -20.78 -33.59 -39.79
C SER A 132 -20.52 -33.08 -41.21
N LEU A 133 -19.67 -32.06 -41.38
CA LEU A 133 -19.26 -31.58 -42.70
C LEU A 133 -18.65 -32.69 -43.54
N VAL A 134 -17.68 -33.45 -42.99
CA VAL A 134 -17.02 -34.54 -43.72
C VAL A 134 -18.03 -35.64 -44.08
N ALA A 135 -18.89 -36.01 -43.13
CA ALA A 135 -19.94 -37.02 -43.36
C ALA A 135 -20.90 -36.60 -44.49
N GLN A 136 -21.35 -35.34 -44.50
CA GLN A 136 -22.26 -34.80 -45.52
C GLN A 136 -21.58 -34.64 -46.89
N VAL A 137 -20.30 -34.27 -46.94
CA VAL A 137 -19.53 -34.23 -48.20
C VAL A 137 -19.43 -35.62 -48.81
N VAL A 138 -19.15 -36.63 -47.99
CA VAL A 138 -19.04 -38.02 -48.44
C VAL A 138 -20.38 -38.55 -48.93
N GLU A 139 -21.47 -38.24 -48.23
CA GLU A 139 -22.81 -38.64 -48.65
C GLU A 139 -23.23 -37.91 -49.94
N SER A 140 -22.93 -36.62 -50.06
CA SER A 140 -23.21 -35.85 -51.29
C SER A 140 -22.45 -36.41 -52.49
N ARG A 141 -21.19 -36.82 -52.30
CA ARG A 141 -20.39 -37.52 -53.32
C ARG A 141 -21.04 -38.83 -53.75
N LYS A 142 -21.50 -39.65 -52.79
CA LYS A 142 -22.17 -40.94 -53.08
C LYS A 142 -23.49 -40.77 -53.81
N GLN A 143 -24.21 -39.68 -53.54
CA GLN A 143 -25.50 -39.35 -54.15
C GLN A 143 -25.37 -38.43 -55.37
N GLU A 144 -24.14 -38.15 -55.83
CA GLU A 144 -23.83 -37.25 -56.96
C GLU A 144 -24.45 -35.84 -56.83
N LYS A 145 -24.65 -35.38 -55.58
CA LYS A 145 -25.19 -34.05 -55.28
C LYS A 145 -24.10 -32.98 -55.30
N PRO A 146 -24.41 -31.75 -55.72
CA PRO A 146 -23.45 -30.65 -55.71
C PRO A 146 -23.02 -30.32 -54.28
N ILE A 147 -21.70 -30.26 -54.05
CA ILE A 147 -21.09 -30.03 -52.73
C ILE A 147 -21.01 -28.53 -52.42
N ALA A 148 -21.01 -27.66 -53.44
CA ALA A 148 -20.83 -26.21 -53.26
C ALA A 148 -21.85 -25.57 -52.30
N PRO A 149 -23.18 -25.85 -52.37
CA PRO A 149 -24.14 -25.28 -51.43
C PRO A 149 -23.88 -25.69 -49.97
N LEU A 150 -23.44 -26.93 -49.73
CA LEU A 150 -23.08 -27.41 -48.40
C LEU A 150 -21.89 -26.62 -47.83
N LEU A 151 -20.84 -26.40 -48.63
CA LEU A 151 -19.65 -25.66 -48.22
C LEU A 151 -19.99 -24.17 -47.96
N ILE A 152 -20.81 -23.55 -48.81
CA ILE A 152 -21.24 -22.16 -48.62
C ILE A 152 -22.01 -22.03 -47.31
N ASN A 153 -23.00 -22.89 -47.06
CA ASN A 153 -23.78 -22.89 -45.82
C ASN A 153 -22.88 -23.10 -44.60
N PHE A 154 -21.91 -24.02 -44.69
CA PHE A 154 -20.97 -24.27 -43.62
C PHE A 154 -20.07 -23.04 -43.34
N ILE A 155 -19.56 -22.37 -44.37
CA ILE A 155 -18.73 -21.16 -44.21
C ILE A 155 -19.53 -20.02 -43.60
N ILE A 156 -20.77 -19.79 -44.06
CA ILE A 156 -21.66 -18.77 -43.48
C ILE A 156 -21.93 -19.10 -42.01
N PHE A 157 -22.28 -20.35 -41.73
CA PHE A 157 -22.51 -20.83 -40.36
C PHE A 157 -21.28 -20.61 -39.48
N LEU A 158 -20.08 -21.00 -39.94
CA LEU A 158 -18.83 -20.83 -39.22
C LEU A 158 -18.54 -19.35 -38.95
N GLY A 159 -18.70 -18.48 -39.97
CA GLY A 159 -18.51 -17.04 -39.83
C GLY A 159 -19.44 -16.42 -38.79
N VAL A 160 -20.74 -16.75 -38.83
CA VAL A 160 -21.71 -16.26 -37.85
C VAL A 160 -21.38 -16.74 -36.43
N ASN A 161 -21.03 -18.03 -36.27
CA ASN A 161 -20.70 -18.57 -34.94
C ASN A 161 -19.40 -18.00 -34.38
N LEU A 162 -18.39 -17.73 -35.21
CA LEU A 162 -17.15 -17.06 -34.77
C LEU A 162 -17.39 -15.59 -34.38
N LEU A 163 -18.24 -14.88 -35.11
CA LEU A 163 -18.66 -13.52 -34.73
C LEU A 163 -19.41 -13.53 -33.40
N TYR A 164 -20.30 -14.51 -33.21
CA TYR A 164 -21.04 -14.67 -31.96
C TYR A 164 -20.15 -15.09 -30.78
N ALA A 165 -19.21 -16.02 -31.02
CA ALA A 165 -18.19 -16.43 -30.06
C ALA A 165 -17.38 -15.23 -29.59
N LYS A 166 -16.94 -14.36 -30.51
CA LYS A 166 -16.25 -13.11 -30.18
C LYS A 166 -17.12 -12.18 -29.32
N ALA A 167 -18.42 -12.04 -29.64
CA ALA A 167 -19.34 -11.20 -28.87
C ALA A 167 -19.56 -11.71 -27.44
N LEU A 168 -19.46 -13.02 -27.20
CA LEU A 168 -19.56 -13.66 -25.89
C LEU A 168 -18.21 -13.87 -25.19
N ASN A 169 -17.11 -13.36 -25.75
CA ASN A 169 -15.75 -13.60 -25.27
C ASN A 169 -15.41 -15.09 -25.12
N ALA A 170 -15.89 -15.91 -26.06
CA ALA A 170 -15.64 -17.35 -26.11
C ALA A 170 -14.28 -17.68 -26.74
N ASP A 171 -13.77 -18.87 -26.41
CA ASP A 171 -12.45 -19.32 -26.80
C ASP A 171 -12.40 -19.77 -28.28
N ASN A 172 -11.90 -18.88 -29.13
CA ASN A 172 -11.72 -19.15 -30.56
C ASN A 172 -10.67 -20.25 -30.83
N ALA A 173 -9.63 -20.37 -30.00
CA ALA A 173 -8.63 -21.42 -30.16
C ALA A 173 -9.25 -22.79 -29.89
N ALA A 174 -10.06 -22.91 -28.84
CA ALA A 174 -10.83 -24.12 -28.56
C ALA A 174 -11.81 -24.46 -29.70
N HIS A 175 -12.54 -23.47 -30.23
CA HIS A 175 -13.47 -23.69 -31.36
C HIS A 175 -12.76 -24.22 -32.60
N MET A 176 -11.63 -23.60 -32.97
CA MET A 176 -10.86 -24.02 -34.14
C MET A 176 -10.16 -25.36 -33.93
N GLY A 177 -9.63 -25.62 -32.73
CA GLY A 177 -9.03 -26.89 -32.35
C GLY A 177 -10.03 -28.05 -32.39
N GLY A 178 -11.22 -27.82 -31.82
CA GLY A 178 -12.32 -28.78 -31.88
C GLY A 178 -12.77 -29.04 -33.31
N LEU A 179 -12.99 -27.98 -34.11
CA LEU A 179 -13.37 -28.10 -35.52
C LEU A 179 -12.36 -28.94 -36.33
N ALA A 180 -11.06 -28.65 -36.18
CA ALA A 180 -10.00 -29.40 -36.84
C ALA A 180 -9.97 -30.87 -36.39
N GLY A 181 -10.10 -31.13 -35.09
CA GLY A 181 -10.20 -32.48 -34.53
C GLY A 181 -11.39 -33.25 -35.10
N GLY A 182 -12.54 -32.59 -35.23
CA GLY A 182 -13.74 -33.14 -35.84
C GLY A 182 -13.59 -33.51 -37.31
N ILE A 183 -12.93 -32.67 -38.11
CA ILE A 183 -12.61 -32.96 -39.52
C ILE A 183 -11.69 -34.17 -39.62
N VAL A 184 -10.64 -34.24 -38.79
CA VAL A 184 -9.71 -35.39 -38.75
C VAL A 184 -10.44 -36.68 -38.35
N LEU A 185 -11.32 -36.62 -37.35
CA LEU A 185 -12.18 -37.75 -36.95
C LEU A 185 -13.13 -38.17 -38.07
N GLY A 186 -13.70 -37.21 -38.79
CA GLY A 186 -14.56 -37.44 -39.94
C GLY A 186 -13.83 -38.20 -41.04
N ILE A 187 -12.62 -37.74 -41.40
CA ILE A 187 -11.77 -38.36 -42.43
C ILE A 187 -11.34 -39.76 -42.00
N THR A 188 -10.88 -39.92 -40.75
CA THR A 188 -10.43 -41.22 -40.25
C THR A 188 -11.57 -42.24 -40.16
N SER A 189 -12.80 -41.77 -39.87
CA SER A 189 -14.02 -42.59 -39.94
C SER A 189 -14.33 -43.12 -41.35
N LEU A 190 -13.80 -42.51 -42.43
CA LEU A 190 -14.01 -42.97 -43.81
C LEU A 190 -13.26 -44.26 -44.14
N PHE A 191 -12.14 -44.53 -43.46
CA PHE A 191 -11.41 -45.78 -43.63
C PHE A 191 -12.21 -47.00 -43.13
N ASN A 192 -13.23 -46.76 -42.30
CA ASN A 192 -14.17 -47.78 -41.86
C ASN A 192 -15.42 -47.74 -42.74
N ARG A 193 -15.71 -48.83 -43.47
CA ARG A 193 -16.93 -48.96 -44.29
C ARG A 193 -18.24 -48.82 -43.49
N THR A 194 -18.18 -48.81 -42.15
CA THR A 194 -19.32 -48.64 -41.25
C THR A 194 -19.05 -47.53 -40.22
N TYR A 195 -19.94 -46.52 -40.17
CA TYR A 195 -19.86 -45.40 -39.23
C TYR A 195 -20.20 -45.76 -37.77
N HIS A 196 -20.52 -47.01 -37.45
CA HIS A 196 -20.96 -47.42 -36.11
C HIS A 196 -19.85 -47.92 -35.18
N GLN A 197 -18.66 -48.22 -35.71
CA GLN A 197 -17.53 -48.74 -34.93
C GLN A 197 -16.43 -47.69 -34.78
N VAL A 198 -15.82 -47.66 -33.60
CA VAL A 198 -14.56 -46.93 -33.31
C VAL A 198 -13.42 -47.89 -33.64
N LYS A 199 -12.49 -47.52 -34.53
CA LYS A 199 -11.28 -48.32 -34.83
C LYS A 199 -10.05 -47.42 -34.92
N ALA A 200 -9.80 -46.83 -36.09
CA ALA A 200 -8.64 -45.96 -36.32
C ALA A 200 -8.63 -44.74 -35.38
N GLU A 201 -9.81 -44.31 -34.94
CA GLU A 201 -9.99 -43.21 -33.98
C GLU A 201 -9.37 -43.51 -32.61
N TYR A 202 -9.20 -44.79 -32.23
CA TYR A 202 -8.49 -45.15 -31.00
C TYR A 202 -7.03 -44.70 -31.00
N LEU A 203 -6.41 -44.53 -32.18
CA LEU A 203 -5.03 -44.05 -32.31
C LEU A 203 -4.90 -42.55 -32.01
N MET A 204 -6.00 -41.78 -32.05
CA MET A 204 -5.95 -40.36 -31.69
C MET A 204 -5.73 -40.17 -30.21
N LEU A 205 -6.31 -41.01 -29.35
CA LEU A 205 -6.16 -40.85 -27.89
C LEU A 205 -4.69 -40.87 -27.42
N PRO A 206 -3.85 -41.87 -27.74
CA PRO A 206 -2.44 -41.86 -27.34
C PRO A 206 -1.67 -40.69 -27.98
N LEU A 207 -2.02 -40.29 -29.22
CA LEU A 207 -1.41 -39.12 -29.85
C LEU A 207 -1.73 -37.82 -29.09
N LEU A 208 -2.98 -37.61 -28.68
CA LEU A 208 -3.41 -36.45 -27.91
C LEU A 208 -2.78 -36.45 -26.51
N ILE A 209 -2.62 -37.62 -25.88
CA ILE A 209 -1.90 -37.74 -24.61
C ILE A 209 -0.43 -37.37 -24.78
N LEU A 210 0.24 -37.87 -25.83
CA LEU A 210 1.63 -37.50 -26.12
C LEU A 210 1.77 -36.00 -26.40
N LEU A 211 0.84 -35.42 -27.16
CA LEU A 211 0.79 -33.98 -27.42
C LEU A 211 0.64 -33.20 -26.10
N PHE A 212 -0.33 -33.55 -25.26
CA PHE A 212 -0.50 -32.97 -23.91
C PHE A 212 0.78 -33.04 -23.07
N LEU A 213 1.44 -34.20 -23.06
CA LEU A 213 2.66 -34.40 -22.28
C LEU A 213 3.82 -33.55 -22.82
N SER A 214 3.90 -33.34 -24.12
CA SER A 214 4.91 -32.50 -24.77
C SER A 214 4.67 -30.99 -24.67
N LEU A 215 3.50 -30.53 -24.19
CA LEU A 215 3.23 -29.10 -24.05
C LEU A 215 4.19 -28.42 -23.06
N PRO A 216 4.68 -27.20 -23.37
CA PRO A 216 5.57 -26.45 -22.47
C PRO A 216 4.94 -26.21 -21.10
N ARG A 217 5.74 -26.38 -20.04
CA ARG A 217 5.28 -26.21 -18.64
C ARG A 217 5.56 -24.83 -18.05
N TYR A 218 6.00 -23.86 -18.85
CA TYR A 218 6.26 -22.51 -18.38
C TYR A 218 5.04 -21.80 -17.76
N PRO A 219 3.76 -22.04 -18.19
CA PRO A 219 2.61 -21.43 -17.51
C PRO A 219 2.49 -21.90 -16.06
N VAL A 220 2.88 -23.16 -15.77
CA VAL A 220 2.87 -23.74 -14.43
C VAL A 220 3.93 -23.09 -13.56
N THR A 221 5.17 -23.02 -14.04
CA THR A 221 6.29 -22.45 -13.27
C THR A 221 6.11 -20.95 -13.05
N TYR A 222 5.62 -20.22 -14.05
CA TYR A 222 5.33 -18.79 -13.95
C TYR A 222 4.17 -18.51 -12.99
N PHE A 223 3.10 -19.29 -13.03
CA PHE A 223 1.99 -19.14 -12.09
C PHE A 223 2.40 -19.45 -10.64
N LYS A 224 3.21 -20.49 -10.40
CA LYS A 224 3.76 -20.79 -9.07
C LYS A 224 4.64 -19.65 -8.54
N PHE A 225 5.46 -19.07 -9.42
CA PHE A 225 6.22 -17.85 -9.10
C PHE A 225 5.29 -16.68 -8.71
N PHE A 226 4.24 -16.43 -9.49
CA PHE A 226 3.30 -15.37 -9.20
C PHE A 226 2.56 -15.58 -7.86
N GLN A 227 2.14 -16.82 -7.57
CA GLN A 227 1.57 -17.19 -6.28
C GLN A 227 2.53 -16.93 -5.11
N LYS A 228 3.85 -17.12 -5.31
CA LYS A 228 4.86 -16.80 -4.30
C LYS A 228 4.93 -15.30 -4.02
N ILE A 229 4.86 -14.44 -5.05
CA ILE A 229 4.79 -12.98 -4.86
C ILE A 229 3.57 -12.62 -4.00
N LEU A 230 2.39 -13.13 -4.37
CA LEU A 230 1.15 -12.84 -3.66
C LEU A 230 1.19 -13.29 -2.20
N ALA A 231 1.66 -14.51 -1.94
CA ALA A 231 1.80 -15.01 -0.57
C ALA A 231 2.77 -14.14 0.26
N THR A 232 3.81 -13.59 -0.38
CA THR A 232 4.78 -12.70 0.26
C THR A 232 4.16 -11.34 0.56
N GLU A 233 3.35 -10.78 -0.35
CA GLU A 233 2.57 -9.57 -0.10
C GLU A 233 1.51 -9.74 0.98
N ASP A 234 0.77 -10.84 0.97
CA ASP A 234 -0.25 -11.15 1.97
C ASP A 234 0.38 -11.20 3.37
N SER A 235 1.57 -11.79 3.48
CA SER A 235 2.34 -11.83 4.71
C SER A 235 2.76 -10.42 5.17
N ALA A 236 3.17 -9.55 4.24
CA ALA A 236 3.53 -8.17 4.56
C ALA A 236 2.31 -7.35 5.01
N GLN A 237 1.17 -7.47 4.30
CA GLN A 237 -0.07 -6.80 4.66
C GLN A 237 -0.62 -7.27 6.01
N ALA A 238 -0.54 -8.57 6.29
CA ALA A 238 -0.93 -9.12 7.59
C ALA A 238 -0.10 -8.54 8.73
N LEU A 239 1.20 -8.27 8.50
CA LEU A 239 2.07 -7.62 9.49
C LEU A 239 1.64 -6.16 9.74
N PHE A 240 1.33 -5.40 8.69
CA PHE A 240 0.88 -4.00 8.82
C PHE A 240 -0.43 -3.85 9.59
N LYS A 241 -1.29 -4.87 9.56
CA LYS A 241 -2.56 -4.88 10.31
C LYS A 241 -2.40 -5.21 11.80
N ARG A 242 -1.25 -5.71 12.25
CA ARG A 242 -1.05 -6.10 13.66
C ARG A 242 -0.71 -4.88 14.51
N PRO A 243 -1.57 -4.45 15.45
CA PRO A 243 -1.22 -3.40 16.38
C PRO A 243 -0.15 -3.88 17.37
N ASN A 244 0.66 -2.95 17.89
CA ASN A 244 1.54 -3.15 19.04
C ASN A 244 2.59 -4.27 18.91
N LEU A 245 3.20 -4.42 17.73
CA LEU A 245 4.39 -5.27 17.57
C LEU A 245 5.59 -4.65 18.28
N SER A 246 6.38 -5.47 18.99
CA SER A 246 7.69 -5.01 19.48
C SER A 246 8.67 -4.83 18.32
N ASP A 247 9.62 -3.92 18.49
CA ASP A 247 10.64 -3.60 17.49
C ASP A 247 11.44 -4.83 17.05
N GLU A 248 11.78 -5.71 17.99
CA GLU A 248 12.48 -6.98 17.70
C GLU A 248 11.65 -7.90 16.79
N VAL A 249 10.36 -8.06 17.09
CA VAL A 249 9.45 -8.89 16.29
C VAL A 249 9.22 -8.27 14.92
N TYR A 250 9.10 -6.94 14.85
CA TYR A 250 8.96 -6.18 13.61
C TYR A 250 10.16 -6.44 12.68
N VAL A 251 11.37 -6.18 13.16
CA VAL A 251 12.62 -6.36 12.40
C VAL A 251 12.79 -7.81 11.97
N LYS A 252 12.55 -8.77 12.88
CA LYS A 252 12.64 -10.20 12.58
C LYS A 252 11.73 -10.60 11.42
N HIS A 253 10.49 -10.11 11.40
CA HIS A 253 9.55 -10.40 10.31
C HIS A 253 9.98 -9.79 8.98
N PHE A 254 10.48 -8.55 8.95
CA PHE A 254 10.98 -7.96 7.71
C PHE A 254 12.23 -8.67 7.17
N LYS A 255 13.13 -9.15 8.05
CA LYS A 255 14.27 -9.99 7.64
C LYS A 255 13.81 -11.33 7.03
N GLN A 256 12.81 -11.98 7.63
CA GLN A 256 12.21 -13.19 7.05
C GLN A 256 11.54 -12.91 5.70
N MET A 257 10.91 -11.74 5.56
CA MET A 257 10.28 -11.31 4.31
C MET A 257 11.31 -11.11 3.19
N ASP A 258 12.49 -10.56 3.48
CA ASP A 258 13.55 -10.39 2.48
C ASP A 258 13.98 -11.73 1.88
N ALA A 259 14.11 -12.78 2.70
CA ALA A 259 14.36 -14.14 2.22
C ALA A 259 13.21 -14.70 1.34
N ALA A 260 11.96 -14.34 1.64
CA ALA A 260 10.82 -14.72 0.81
C ALA A 260 10.85 -14.01 -0.56
N TRP A 261 11.29 -12.74 -0.60
CA TRP A 261 11.52 -12.00 -1.85
C TRP A 261 12.70 -12.54 -2.65
N ASP A 262 13.79 -12.95 -1.99
CA ASP A 262 14.90 -13.65 -2.64
C ASP A 262 14.43 -14.96 -3.29
N THR A 263 13.57 -15.70 -2.60
CA THR A 263 12.96 -16.91 -3.18
C THR A 263 12.13 -16.57 -4.42
N ALA A 264 11.31 -15.51 -4.38
CA ALA A 264 10.52 -15.08 -5.54
C ALA A 264 11.41 -14.65 -6.72
N GLN A 265 12.50 -13.93 -6.44
CA GLN A 265 13.49 -13.52 -7.43
C GLN A 265 14.18 -14.74 -8.06
N GLN A 266 14.61 -15.72 -7.26
CA GLN A 266 15.20 -16.97 -7.76
C GLN A 266 14.22 -17.76 -8.62
N MET A 267 12.94 -17.83 -8.23
CA MET A 267 11.91 -18.48 -9.03
C MET A 267 11.72 -17.79 -10.39
N LEU A 268 11.84 -16.46 -10.45
CA LEU A 268 11.79 -15.71 -11.70
C LEU A 268 13.02 -15.94 -12.58
N ASP A 269 14.21 -15.98 -11.97
CA ASP A 269 15.47 -16.19 -12.69
C ASP A 269 15.63 -17.65 -13.17
N ALA A 270 14.96 -18.60 -12.51
CA ALA A 270 14.91 -20.01 -12.92
C ALA A 270 14.00 -20.28 -14.13
N GLN A 271 13.29 -19.28 -14.67
CA GLN A 271 12.43 -19.46 -15.84
C GLN A 271 13.29 -19.60 -17.11
N ALA A 272 13.54 -20.84 -17.55
CA ALA A 272 14.42 -21.14 -18.69
C ALA A 272 13.95 -20.54 -20.03
N TYR A 273 12.63 -20.47 -20.25
CA TYR A 273 12.02 -19.86 -21.44
C TYR A 273 10.69 -19.23 -21.07
N LEU A 274 10.49 -17.98 -21.50
CA LEU A 274 9.21 -17.28 -21.41
C LEU A 274 8.85 -16.73 -22.79
N PRO A 275 7.59 -16.90 -23.24
CA PRO A 275 7.14 -16.31 -24.49
C PRO A 275 7.18 -14.78 -24.41
N GLU A 276 7.33 -14.13 -25.56
CA GLU A 276 7.41 -12.68 -25.69
C GLU A 276 6.25 -11.95 -25.00
N ALA A 277 5.05 -12.55 -25.05
CA ALA A 277 3.86 -12.04 -24.38
C ALA A 277 4.04 -11.80 -22.86
N LEU A 278 4.96 -12.51 -22.19
CA LEU A 278 5.21 -12.37 -20.75
C LEU A 278 6.41 -11.47 -20.42
N HIS A 279 7.15 -10.97 -21.41
CA HIS A 279 8.37 -10.21 -21.15
C HIS A 279 8.09 -8.88 -20.44
N GLN A 280 7.00 -8.18 -20.80
CA GLN A 280 6.62 -6.93 -20.14
C GLN A 280 6.22 -7.15 -18.69
N ASP A 281 5.32 -8.09 -18.41
CA ASP A 281 4.90 -8.43 -17.05
C ASP A 281 6.09 -8.92 -16.20
N THR A 282 6.98 -9.72 -16.79
CA THR A 282 8.22 -10.17 -16.13
C THR A 282 9.10 -9.00 -15.74
N PHE A 283 9.26 -8.00 -16.61
CA PHE A 283 10.01 -6.79 -16.31
C PHE A 283 9.36 -5.98 -15.18
N ARG A 284 8.03 -5.77 -15.23
CA ARG A 284 7.27 -5.06 -14.19
C ARG A 284 7.41 -5.76 -12.83
N LEU A 285 7.24 -7.09 -12.79
CA LEU A 285 7.39 -7.88 -11.57
C LEU A 285 8.81 -7.85 -11.00
N ARG A 286 9.84 -7.89 -11.87
CA ARG A 286 11.24 -7.75 -11.43
C ARG A 286 11.50 -6.40 -10.77
N LYS A 287 11.00 -5.31 -11.36
CA LYS A 287 11.09 -3.96 -10.77
C LYS A 287 10.33 -3.86 -9.46
N TYR A 288 9.14 -4.44 -9.41
CA TYR A 288 8.32 -4.51 -8.20
C TYR A 288 9.05 -5.22 -7.06
N ILE A 289 9.57 -6.43 -7.29
CA ILE A 289 10.33 -7.19 -6.28
C ILE A 289 11.52 -6.38 -5.76
N ALA A 290 12.30 -5.76 -6.65
CA ALA A 290 13.46 -4.97 -6.27
C ALA A 290 13.09 -3.78 -5.36
N LEU A 291 12.04 -3.04 -5.71
CA LEU A 291 11.54 -1.92 -4.90
C LEU A 291 10.99 -2.38 -3.56
N ARG A 292 10.32 -3.54 -3.51
CA ARG A 292 9.76 -4.08 -2.28
C ARG A 292 10.82 -4.54 -1.28
N ARG A 293 11.90 -5.12 -1.79
CA ARG A 293 13.10 -5.43 -0.99
C ARG A 293 13.77 -4.17 -0.46
N LEU A 294 13.87 -3.14 -1.30
CA LEU A 294 14.42 -1.86 -0.89
C LEU A 294 13.58 -1.23 0.23
N GLU A 295 12.26 -1.24 0.11
CA GLU A 295 11.35 -0.79 1.17
C GLU A 295 11.54 -1.60 2.46
N ASN A 296 11.64 -2.93 2.38
CA ASN A 296 11.90 -3.79 3.54
C ASN A 296 13.21 -3.40 4.24
N ASN A 297 14.26 -3.13 3.48
CA ASN A 297 15.54 -2.68 4.03
C ASN A 297 15.40 -1.33 4.75
N PHE A 298 14.66 -0.38 4.17
CA PHE A 298 14.38 0.89 4.83
C PHE A 298 13.58 0.71 6.12
N ARG A 299 12.61 -0.20 6.16
CA ARG A 299 11.84 -0.53 7.36
C ARG A 299 12.68 -1.18 8.46
N ILE A 300 13.62 -2.04 8.09
CA ILE A 300 14.58 -2.62 9.03
C ILE A 300 15.47 -1.51 9.60
N ASN A 301 16.06 -0.68 8.73
CA ASN A 301 16.94 0.41 9.17
C ASN A 301 16.23 1.47 9.99
N LEU A 302 14.95 1.75 9.72
CA LEU A 302 14.11 2.65 10.50
C LEU A 302 14.14 2.28 11.98
N VAL A 303 14.03 0.99 12.29
CA VAL A 303 14.01 0.45 13.65
C VAL A 303 15.43 0.25 14.17
N GLU A 304 16.29 -0.46 13.44
CA GLU A 304 17.63 -0.81 13.93
C GLU A 304 18.55 0.39 14.14
N LYS A 305 18.36 1.47 13.36
CA LYS A 305 19.15 2.71 13.49
C LYS A 305 18.39 3.82 14.23
N GLU A 306 17.13 3.58 14.59
CA GLU A 306 16.22 4.58 15.17
C GLU A 306 16.18 5.89 14.37
N SER A 307 16.28 5.78 13.04
CA SER A 307 16.43 6.93 12.13
C SER A 307 15.13 7.13 11.33
N TYR A 308 14.32 8.09 11.75
CA TYR A 308 13.00 8.34 11.14
C TYR A 308 13.06 8.85 9.70
N ARG A 309 14.22 9.31 9.21
CA ARG A 309 14.45 9.65 7.78
C ARG A 309 14.15 8.52 6.80
N TYR A 310 14.21 7.26 7.25
CA TYR A 310 13.84 6.13 6.40
C TYR A 310 12.34 6.11 6.06
N LEU A 311 11.50 6.87 6.75
CA LEU A 311 10.09 7.04 6.38
C LEU A 311 9.93 7.68 4.99
N ASP A 312 10.75 8.67 4.66
CA ASP A 312 10.78 9.28 3.32
C ASP A 312 11.24 8.29 2.25
N SER A 313 12.20 7.43 2.61
CA SER A 313 12.70 6.38 1.71
C SER A 313 11.62 5.31 1.44
N ILE A 314 10.83 4.97 2.47
CA ILE A 314 9.66 4.09 2.37
C ILE A 314 8.60 4.74 1.48
N GLU A 315 8.19 5.98 1.76
CA GLU A 315 7.20 6.71 0.96
C GLU A 315 7.62 6.80 -0.52
N TRP A 316 8.89 7.13 -0.78
CA TRP A 316 9.44 7.17 -2.13
C TRP A 316 9.34 5.80 -2.82
N SER A 317 9.80 4.72 -2.18
CA SER A 317 9.73 3.38 -2.77
C SER A 317 8.30 2.96 -3.10
N GLN A 318 7.31 3.32 -2.27
CA GLN A 318 5.90 3.03 -2.52
C GLN A 318 5.36 3.79 -3.73
N GLN A 319 5.72 5.07 -3.89
CA GLN A 319 5.38 5.85 -5.07
C GLN A 319 6.00 5.26 -6.34
N GLN A 320 7.26 4.84 -6.28
CA GLN A 320 7.94 4.22 -7.43
C GLN A 320 7.35 2.86 -7.82
N MET A 321 6.67 2.17 -6.90
CA MET A 321 6.04 0.88 -7.19
C MET A 321 4.73 0.98 -7.97
N GLN A 322 3.99 2.09 -7.85
CA GLN A 322 2.65 2.26 -8.43
C GLN A 322 2.55 1.89 -9.93
N PRO A 323 3.48 2.30 -10.81
CA PRO A 323 3.40 1.96 -12.23
C PRO A 323 3.48 0.46 -12.54
N TYR A 324 3.98 -0.35 -11.60
CA TYR A 324 4.22 -1.78 -11.79
C TYR A 324 3.08 -2.67 -11.26
N TYR A 325 1.99 -2.09 -10.73
CA TYR A 325 0.85 -2.85 -10.21
C TYR A 325 -0.04 -3.45 -11.30
N GLN A 326 -0.07 -2.82 -12.47
CA GLN A 326 -0.88 -3.29 -13.59
C GLN A 326 -0.07 -4.26 -14.43
N LEU A 327 -0.60 -5.47 -14.57
CA LEU A 327 -0.06 -6.53 -15.43
C LEU A 327 -0.99 -6.70 -16.62
N ASP A 328 -0.41 -7.03 -17.77
CA ASP A 328 -1.14 -7.30 -19.00
C ASP A 328 -1.94 -8.61 -18.85
N TYR A 329 -1.41 -9.58 -18.10
CA TYR A 329 -2.14 -10.76 -17.64
C TYR A 329 -2.52 -10.59 -16.15
N PRO A 330 -3.80 -10.32 -15.84
CA PRO A 330 -4.24 -10.01 -14.48
C PRO A 330 -4.42 -11.29 -13.64
N LEU A 331 -3.31 -11.98 -13.36
CA LEU A 331 -3.27 -13.20 -12.55
C LEU A 331 -3.82 -13.00 -11.13
N THR A 332 -3.93 -11.75 -10.66
CA THR A 332 -4.55 -11.37 -9.39
C THR A 332 -6.06 -11.63 -9.34
N GLN A 333 -6.75 -11.62 -10.50
CA GLN A 333 -8.20 -11.84 -10.58
C GLN A 333 -8.61 -13.30 -10.35
N LEU A 334 -7.63 -14.21 -10.26
CA LEU A 334 -7.83 -15.65 -10.06
C LEU A 334 -7.85 -16.04 -8.57
N LEU A 335 -7.73 -15.07 -7.66
CA LEU A 335 -7.65 -15.29 -6.21
C LEU A 335 -9.02 -15.21 -5.54
N PRO A 336 -9.36 -16.11 -4.60
CA PRO A 336 -10.64 -16.07 -3.89
C PRO A 336 -10.95 -14.66 -3.39
N ILE A 337 -12.20 -14.21 -3.56
CA ILE A 337 -12.68 -12.93 -3.07
C ILE A 337 -12.18 -12.73 -1.63
N ARG A 338 -11.25 -11.79 -1.45
CA ARG A 338 -10.99 -11.24 -0.13
C ARG A 338 -12.32 -10.71 0.36
N LYS A 339 -12.91 -11.35 1.39
CA LYS A 339 -14.00 -10.73 2.13
C LYS A 339 -13.50 -9.33 2.48
N LYS A 340 -14.18 -8.31 1.95
CA LYS A 340 -13.97 -6.95 2.40
C LYS A 340 -14.35 -6.99 3.86
N GLU A 341 -13.35 -7.07 4.74
CA GLU A 341 -13.57 -6.99 6.18
C GLU A 341 -14.24 -5.63 6.39
N THR A 342 -15.54 -5.67 6.67
CA THR A 342 -16.25 -4.52 7.22
C THR A 342 -15.60 -4.27 8.56
N ASP A 343 -14.71 -3.29 8.60
CA ASP A 343 -14.21 -2.72 9.84
C ASP A 343 -15.44 -2.21 10.61
N THR A 344 -15.89 -2.99 11.59
CA THR A 344 -17.07 -2.70 12.41
C THR A 344 -16.77 -1.69 13.51
N THR A 345 -15.55 -1.15 13.56
CA THR A 345 -15.27 0.02 14.39
C THR A 345 -15.73 1.27 13.65
N ALA A 346 -16.71 1.98 14.24
CA ALA A 346 -17.09 3.32 13.80
C ALA A 346 -15.88 4.23 14.04
N GLN A 347 -14.99 4.33 13.05
CA GLN A 347 -13.92 5.31 13.08
C GLN A 347 -14.56 6.71 13.05
N PRO A 348 -14.04 7.67 13.82
CA PRO A 348 -14.55 9.03 13.78
C PRO A 348 -14.53 9.54 12.34
N LEU A 349 -15.58 10.28 11.94
CA LEU A 349 -15.61 10.93 10.64
C LEU A 349 -14.45 11.93 10.55
N LEU A 350 -13.58 11.71 9.57
CA LEU A 350 -12.41 12.55 9.31
C LEU A 350 -12.65 13.42 8.07
N TYR A 351 -12.41 14.71 8.21
CA TYR A 351 -12.58 15.72 7.16
C TYR A 351 -11.20 16.16 6.65
N PRO A 352 -10.94 16.12 5.33
CA PRO A 352 -9.70 16.66 4.78
C PRO A 352 -9.72 18.19 4.88
N VAL A 353 -8.68 18.77 5.46
CA VAL A 353 -8.58 20.22 5.71
C VAL A 353 -7.24 20.76 5.20
N LYS A 354 -7.28 21.97 4.65
CA LYS A 354 -6.10 22.78 4.32
C LYS A 354 -6.19 24.13 5.04
N ILE A 355 -5.20 24.42 5.87
CA ILE A 355 -5.12 25.66 6.69
C ILE A 355 -3.86 26.43 6.29
N TRP A 356 -3.93 27.76 6.26
CA TRP A 356 -2.82 28.65 5.94
C TRP A 356 -2.30 29.35 7.20
N TYR A 357 -1.01 29.63 7.26
CA TYR A 357 -0.39 30.28 8.42
C TYR A 357 0.56 31.43 8.02
N ASN A 358 0.65 32.48 8.83
CA ASN A 358 1.68 33.52 8.69
C ASN A 358 3.06 33.06 9.21
N ASP A 359 4.06 33.94 9.20
CA ASP A 359 5.43 33.62 9.64
C ASP A 359 5.50 33.25 11.14
N GLU A 360 4.51 33.69 11.92
CA GLU A 360 4.33 33.42 13.34
C GLU A 360 3.52 32.14 13.63
N TRP A 361 3.14 31.36 12.61
CA TRP A 361 2.28 30.17 12.71
C TRP A 361 0.84 30.46 13.19
N GLU A 362 0.36 31.69 13.02
CA GLU A 362 -1.03 32.07 13.26
C GLU A 362 -1.87 31.78 12.01
N GLU A 363 -3.06 31.19 12.20
CA GLU A 363 -3.96 30.85 11.11
C GLU A 363 -4.45 32.09 10.35
N VAL A 364 -4.38 32.04 9.02
CA VAL A 364 -4.85 33.12 8.13
C VAL A 364 -5.88 32.59 7.13
N PRO A 365 -6.85 33.43 6.71
CA PRO A 365 -7.96 33.00 5.86
C PRO A 365 -7.53 32.58 4.43
N GLY A 366 -6.30 32.88 4.01
CA GLY A 366 -5.78 32.49 2.71
C GLY A 366 -4.45 33.17 2.38
N PRO A 367 -3.90 32.94 1.18
CA PRO A 367 -2.67 33.59 0.73
C PRO A 367 -2.81 35.12 0.68
N PRO A 368 -1.73 35.90 0.93
CA PRO A 368 -0.35 35.44 1.15
C PRO A 368 -0.15 34.88 2.57
N ALA A 369 0.43 33.70 2.63
CA ALA A 369 0.73 32.95 3.85
C ALA A 369 2.17 32.45 3.76
N ALA A 370 2.83 32.29 4.89
CA ALA A 370 4.18 31.75 4.97
C ALA A 370 4.19 30.22 4.88
N PHE A 371 3.16 29.58 5.42
CA PHE A 371 3.01 28.14 5.47
C PHE A 371 1.58 27.69 5.15
N TYR A 372 1.41 26.41 4.83
CA TYR A 372 0.11 25.76 4.85
C TYR A 372 0.21 24.31 5.33
N ARG A 373 -0.81 23.87 6.07
CA ARG A 373 -0.96 22.50 6.59
C ARG A 373 -2.02 21.76 5.79
N ILE A 374 -1.77 20.50 5.47
CA ILE A 374 -2.73 19.58 4.87
C ILE A 374 -2.81 18.34 5.75
N GLY A 375 -4.02 17.92 6.09
CA GLY A 375 -4.25 16.72 6.88
C GLY A 375 -5.75 16.42 7.03
N GLN A 376 -6.07 15.64 8.04
CA GLN A 376 -7.45 15.32 8.39
C GLN A 376 -7.78 15.81 9.80
N GLN A 377 -9.00 16.32 9.99
CA GLN A 377 -9.53 16.71 11.30
C GLN A 377 -10.80 15.91 11.62
N ASP A 378 -11.05 15.65 12.90
CA ASP A 378 -12.34 15.13 13.35
C ASP A 378 -13.42 16.23 13.47
N SER A 379 -14.61 15.87 13.94
CA SER A 379 -15.72 16.81 14.14
C SER A 379 -15.46 17.89 15.19
N MET A 380 -14.39 17.76 16.00
CA MET A 380 -13.97 18.75 16.98
C MET A 380 -12.81 19.62 16.45
N HIS A 381 -12.51 19.55 15.15
CA HIS A 381 -11.39 20.24 14.51
C HIS A 381 -10.01 19.81 15.05
N LEU A 382 -9.91 18.64 15.69
CA LEU A 382 -8.63 18.11 16.14
C LEU A 382 -7.96 17.32 15.02
N TRP A 383 -6.66 17.55 14.82
CA TRP A 383 -5.87 16.83 13.81
C TRP A 383 -5.77 15.33 14.14
N GLN A 384 -5.95 14.50 13.13
CA GLN A 384 -5.89 13.04 13.23
C GLN A 384 -5.08 12.46 12.05
N GLY A 385 -4.27 11.45 12.33
CA GLY A 385 -3.51 10.73 11.32
C GLY A 385 -2.30 11.51 10.79
N TRP A 386 -1.92 11.26 9.54
CA TRP A 386 -0.77 11.90 8.90
C TRP A 386 -1.09 13.34 8.49
N VAL A 387 -0.27 14.28 8.96
CA VAL A 387 -0.34 15.71 8.69
C VAL A 387 0.97 16.17 8.04
N ARG A 388 0.86 17.09 7.09
CA ARG A 388 2.01 17.70 6.40
C ARG A 388 1.92 19.22 6.41
N ASP A 389 3.01 19.86 6.77
CA ASP A 389 3.19 21.30 6.62
C ASP A 389 4.10 21.60 5.46
N TYR A 390 3.83 22.72 4.81
CA TYR A 390 4.54 23.19 3.63
C TYR A 390 4.87 24.66 3.80
N TYR A 391 6.02 25.05 3.26
CA TYR A 391 6.33 26.44 2.98
C TYR A 391 5.43 26.98 1.87
N SER A 392 5.30 28.30 1.79
CA SER A 392 4.53 29.00 0.75
C SER A 392 4.98 28.67 -0.68
N ASN A 393 6.25 28.29 -0.86
CA ASN A 393 6.80 27.84 -2.14
C ASN A 393 6.46 26.37 -2.50
N GLY A 394 5.70 25.66 -1.65
CA GLY A 394 5.31 24.27 -1.83
C GLY A 394 6.34 23.23 -1.40
N ALA A 395 7.53 23.65 -0.95
CA ALA A 395 8.48 22.76 -0.30
C ALA A 395 7.89 22.25 1.01
N ILE A 396 8.16 21.00 1.34
CA ILE A 396 7.66 20.45 2.60
C ILE A 396 8.47 21.02 3.77
N GLN A 397 7.77 21.29 4.88
CA GLN A 397 8.34 21.82 6.11
C GLN A 397 8.27 20.78 7.24
N MET A 398 7.18 20.01 7.32
CA MET A 398 7.02 18.98 8.34
C MET A 398 6.14 17.82 7.83
N LYS A 399 6.47 16.60 8.27
CA LYS A 399 5.60 15.40 8.17
C LYS A 399 5.48 14.80 9.57
N GLY A 400 4.27 14.45 9.99
CA GLY A 400 4.09 13.79 11.27
C GLY A 400 2.71 13.19 11.48
N PHE A 401 2.58 12.38 12.53
CA PHE A 401 1.32 11.74 12.91
C PHE A 401 0.69 12.42 14.12
N TYR A 402 -0.60 12.68 14.06
CA TYR A 402 -1.38 13.31 15.12
C TYR A 402 -2.44 12.34 15.65
N THR A 403 -2.62 12.36 16.97
CA THR A 403 -3.70 11.67 17.67
C THR A 403 -4.37 12.70 18.59
N ASP A 404 -5.68 12.90 18.45
CA ASP A 404 -6.46 13.85 19.27
C ASP A 404 -5.87 15.27 19.29
N GLY A 405 -5.43 15.73 18.12
CA GLY A 405 -4.84 17.06 17.95
C GLY A 405 -3.42 17.19 18.49
N ARG A 406 -2.81 16.11 18.98
CA ARG A 406 -1.46 16.11 19.55
C ARG A 406 -0.48 15.33 18.70
N LYS A 407 0.76 15.80 18.60
CA LYS A 407 1.88 15.08 17.99
C LYS A 407 2.09 13.75 18.71
N ASP A 408 1.93 12.65 17.99
CA ASP A 408 2.07 11.29 18.54
C ASP A 408 2.55 10.32 17.45
N GLY A 409 3.82 9.96 17.50
CA GLY A 409 4.48 9.20 16.44
C GLY A 409 5.70 9.91 15.88
N ALA A 410 6.15 9.46 14.71
CA ALA A 410 7.35 9.97 14.05
C ALA A 410 7.10 11.33 13.38
N PHE A 411 8.06 12.23 13.50
CA PHE A 411 8.06 13.56 12.90
C PHE A 411 9.36 13.80 12.15
N LEU A 412 9.25 14.40 10.98
CA LEU A 412 10.36 14.87 10.17
C LEU A 412 10.15 16.34 9.85
N TYR A 413 11.19 17.14 10.02
CA TYR A 413 11.22 18.56 9.74
C TYR A 413 12.27 18.86 8.66
N TYR A 414 11.94 19.81 7.81
CA TYR A 414 12.69 20.12 6.60
C TYR A 414 12.88 21.62 6.49
N SER A 415 14.01 22.01 5.92
CA SER A 415 14.28 23.39 5.56
C SER A 415 13.58 23.78 4.26
N ASN A 416 13.47 25.08 3.99
CA ASN A 416 12.98 25.60 2.71
C ASN A 416 13.88 25.28 1.51
N ARG A 417 15.02 24.60 1.74
CA ARG A 417 15.95 24.10 0.73
C ARG A 417 15.83 22.59 0.50
N ASN A 418 14.80 21.94 1.03
CA ASN A 418 14.58 20.48 0.95
C ASN A 418 15.70 19.66 1.62
N THR A 419 16.33 20.18 2.67
CA THR A 419 17.24 19.41 3.54
C THR A 419 16.51 19.03 4.82
N TYR A 420 16.89 17.91 5.45
CA TYR A 420 16.41 17.60 6.81
C TYR A 420 16.89 18.67 7.79
N GLU A 421 16.06 19.00 8.76
CA GLU A 421 16.41 19.84 9.93
C GLU A 421 16.41 19.00 11.19
N GLN A 422 15.34 18.23 11.41
CA GLN A 422 15.18 17.39 12.59
C GLN A 422 14.34 16.15 12.25
N ALA A 423 14.61 15.03 12.91
CA ALA A 423 13.80 13.83 12.82
C ALA A 423 13.75 13.12 14.18
N GLY A 424 12.57 12.74 14.63
CA GLY A 424 12.39 12.16 15.95
C GLY A 424 10.97 11.67 16.18
N ARG A 425 10.67 11.33 17.43
CA ARG A 425 9.34 10.85 17.83
C ARG A 425 8.77 11.71 18.94
N TYR A 426 7.46 11.96 18.86
CA TYR A 426 6.67 12.48 19.98
C TYR A 426 5.78 11.40 20.57
N LYS A 427 5.46 11.58 21.85
CA LYS A 427 4.38 10.90 22.55
C LYS A 427 3.54 11.96 23.25
N LYS A 428 2.36 12.25 22.72
CA LYS A 428 1.45 13.30 23.23
C LYS A 428 2.14 14.65 23.45
N GLU A 429 2.77 15.19 22.39
CA GLU A 429 3.59 16.43 22.37
C GLU A 429 4.96 16.37 23.05
N ILE A 430 5.29 15.30 23.77
CA ILE A 430 6.58 15.18 24.45
C ILE A 430 7.58 14.48 23.51
N PRO A 431 8.75 15.07 23.22
CA PRO A 431 9.78 14.39 22.44
C PRO A 431 10.30 13.18 23.23
N VAL A 432 10.41 12.03 22.56
CA VAL A 432 10.85 10.77 23.17
C VAL A 432 11.86 10.05 22.27
N GLY A 433 12.73 9.25 22.88
CA GLY A 433 13.71 8.43 22.18
C GLY A 433 14.77 9.27 21.47
N LYS A 434 15.35 8.69 20.40
CA LYS A 434 16.38 9.31 19.60
C LYS A 434 15.82 10.43 18.71
N TRP A 435 16.50 11.56 18.72
CA TRP A 435 16.30 12.70 17.85
C TRP A 435 17.59 12.98 17.06
N GLU A 436 17.44 13.10 15.75
CA GLU A 436 18.51 13.48 14.84
C GLU A 436 18.30 14.94 14.44
N VAL A 437 19.31 15.78 14.65
CA VAL A 437 19.30 17.19 14.19
C VAL A 437 20.33 17.34 13.10
N PHE A 438 20.06 18.20 12.12
CA PHE A 438 20.89 18.41 10.95
C PHE A 438 21.36 19.85 10.83
N HIS A 439 22.52 20.02 10.21
CA HIS A 439 23.01 21.32 9.79
C HIS A 439 22.27 21.79 8.54
N TYR A 440 22.37 23.08 8.23
CA TYR A 440 21.73 23.69 7.05
C TYR A 440 22.21 23.10 5.70
N ASN A 441 23.36 22.41 5.69
CA ASN A 441 23.92 21.71 4.54
C ASN A 441 23.46 20.23 4.45
N GLY A 442 22.62 19.78 5.39
CA GLY A 442 22.07 18.42 5.44
C GLY A 442 22.95 17.38 6.13
N THR A 443 24.13 17.74 6.66
CA THR A 443 24.94 16.81 7.46
C THR A 443 24.35 16.64 8.86
N LEU A 444 24.51 15.45 9.45
CA LEU A 444 24.05 15.18 10.81
C LEU A 444 24.80 16.09 11.78
N LYS A 445 24.07 16.84 12.61
CA LYS A 445 24.58 17.76 13.63
C LYS A 445 24.64 17.08 14.99
N SER A 446 23.56 16.44 15.41
CA SER A 446 23.50 15.77 16.72
C SER A 446 22.59 14.56 16.72
N GLU A 447 22.93 13.63 17.62
CA GLU A 447 22.04 12.58 18.09
C GLU A 447 21.73 12.82 19.57
N GLU A 448 20.48 13.15 19.84
CA GLU A 448 19.97 13.51 21.16
C GLU A 448 18.97 12.46 21.62
N TYR A 449 18.90 12.20 22.92
CA TYR A 449 17.95 11.26 23.49
C TYR A 449 17.06 11.98 24.51
N TYR A 450 15.75 11.76 24.39
CA TYR A 450 14.73 12.32 25.27
C TYR A 450 13.97 11.18 25.98
N GLU A 451 13.68 11.38 27.27
CA GLU A 451 13.14 10.39 28.23
C GLU A 451 14.08 9.19 28.55
N PRO A 452 14.22 8.81 29.84
CA PRO A 452 13.67 9.47 31.03
C PRO A 452 14.38 10.80 31.35
N GLU A 453 15.58 11.03 30.83
CA GLU A 453 16.33 12.28 30.94
C GLU A 453 16.93 12.65 29.59
N TYR A 454 17.08 13.95 29.34
CA TYR A 454 17.78 14.42 28.15
C TYR A 454 19.29 14.19 28.26
N PHE A 455 19.90 13.69 27.18
CA PHE A 455 21.34 13.71 27.00
C PHE A 455 21.74 13.77 25.51
N MET A 456 22.88 14.41 25.24
CA MET A 456 23.52 14.45 23.93
C MET A 456 24.41 13.22 23.76
N LYS A 457 24.12 12.34 22.80
CA LYS A 457 24.95 11.15 22.54
C LYS A 457 26.12 11.50 21.65
N ASN A 458 25.87 12.14 20.51
CA ASN A 458 26.90 12.48 19.54
C ASN A 458 26.68 13.88 18.98
N LEU A 459 27.75 14.63 18.73
CA LEU A 459 27.73 15.97 18.16
C LEU A 459 28.82 16.10 17.09
N TRP A 460 28.44 16.58 15.92
CA TRP A 460 29.31 16.86 14.80
C TRP A 460 29.27 18.34 14.44
N ASP A 461 30.41 18.87 14.02
CA ASP A 461 30.45 20.20 13.39
C ASP A 461 29.86 20.17 11.96
N SER A 462 29.75 21.35 11.33
CA SER A 462 29.18 21.48 9.99
C SER A 462 29.99 20.79 8.88
N LEU A 463 31.26 20.44 9.15
CA LEU A 463 32.15 19.71 8.24
C LEU A 463 32.07 18.19 8.45
N GLY A 464 31.29 17.72 9.42
CA GLY A 464 31.12 16.31 9.77
C GLY A 464 32.20 15.76 10.69
N VAL A 465 33.00 16.63 11.34
CA VAL A 465 33.98 16.19 12.35
C VAL A 465 33.25 15.95 13.67
N LEU A 466 33.41 14.74 14.22
CA LEU A 466 32.81 14.32 15.49
C LEU A 466 33.52 15.01 16.66
N GLN A 467 32.79 15.84 17.40
CA GLN A 467 33.28 16.61 18.56
C GLN A 467 32.94 15.92 19.88
N VAL A 468 31.72 15.37 19.99
CA VAL A 468 31.24 14.59 21.14
C VAL A 468 30.92 13.19 20.67
N LYS A 469 31.50 12.17 21.32
CA LYS A 469 31.25 10.77 21.04
C LYS A 469 30.75 10.07 22.29
N GLU A 470 29.61 9.39 22.19
CA GLU A 470 28.97 8.67 23.32
C GLU A 470 28.86 9.54 24.59
N GLY A 471 28.54 10.82 24.41
CA GLY A 471 28.32 11.79 25.48
C GLY A 471 29.57 12.45 26.04
N GLU A 472 30.75 12.15 25.50
CA GLU A 472 32.02 12.74 25.95
C GLU A 472 32.73 13.50 24.83
N GLY A 473 33.17 14.72 25.12
CA GLY A 473 33.93 15.51 24.15
C GLY A 473 34.09 16.96 24.51
N GLN A 474 35.03 17.63 23.83
CA GLN A 474 35.19 19.08 23.87
C GLN A 474 34.51 19.66 22.64
N VAL A 475 33.78 20.75 22.84
CA VAL A 475 33.05 21.41 21.75
C VAL A 475 33.52 22.83 21.60
N GLN A 476 33.54 23.28 20.35
CA GLN A 476 33.78 24.65 19.97
C GLN A 476 32.73 25.03 18.93
N HIS A 477 31.96 26.07 19.23
CA HIS A 477 30.99 26.65 18.33
C HIS A 477 31.49 28.01 17.90
N TYR A 478 31.31 28.36 16.63
CA TYR A 478 31.78 29.60 16.03
C TYR A 478 30.60 30.42 15.52
N HIS A 479 30.69 31.74 15.67
CA HIS A 479 29.79 32.70 15.05
C HIS A 479 29.91 32.65 13.52
N PRO A 480 28.92 33.16 12.77
CA PRO A 480 28.99 33.22 11.31
C PRO A 480 30.21 33.97 10.76
N ASN A 481 30.80 34.88 11.55
CA ASN A 481 32.01 35.62 11.19
C ASN A 481 33.32 34.89 11.54
N GLY A 482 33.25 33.64 12.04
CA GLY A 482 34.40 32.81 12.37
C GLY A 482 34.99 33.02 13.78
N VAL A 483 34.45 33.95 14.56
CA VAL A 483 34.84 34.14 15.98
C VAL A 483 34.29 32.98 16.82
N LEU A 484 35.05 32.48 17.78
CA LEU A 484 34.59 31.45 18.71
C LEU A 484 33.38 31.96 19.50
N ALA A 485 32.21 31.36 19.33
CA ALA A 485 30.98 31.73 20.01
C ALA A 485 30.89 31.13 21.42
N GLU A 486 31.15 29.83 21.55
CA GLU A 486 31.24 29.18 22.85
C GLU A 486 32.13 27.94 22.79
N GLN A 487 32.67 27.55 23.94
CA GLN A 487 33.39 26.30 24.11
C GLN A 487 33.16 25.70 25.48
N GLY A 488 33.26 24.38 25.56
CA GLY A 488 33.15 23.64 26.81
C GLY A 488 33.17 22.14 26.60
N ALA A 489 32.96 21.40 27.69
CA ALA A 489 32.98 19.94 27.67
C ALA A 489 31.58 19.36 27.88
N TYR A 490 31.35 18.23 27.23
CA TYR A 490 30.27 17.31 27.57
C TYR A 490 30.82 16.09 28.30
N LEU A 491 30.12 15.68 29.35
CA LEU A 491 30.34 14.42 30.06
C LEU A 491 28.97 13.75 30.26
N LYS A 492 28.86 12.46 29.89
CA LYS A 492 27.59 11.72 29.89
C LYS A 492 26.46 12.47 29.16
N GLY A 493 26.81 13.19 28.10
CA GLY A 493 25.89 13.93 27.25
C GLY A 493 25.31 15.20 27.86
N LYS A 494 25.85 15.67 28.99
CA LYS A 494 25.45 16.93 29.64
C LYS A 494 26.62 17.89 29.70
N LYS A 495 26.36 19.20 29.66
CA LYS A 495 27.39 20.23 29.84
C LYS A 495 28.11 19.98 31.18
N GLU A 496 29.42 19.95 31.17
CA GLU A 496 30.26 19.66 32.34
C GLU A 496 31.43 20.63 32.43
N GLY A 497 31.76 21.04 33.66
CA GLY A 497 32.90 21.89 33.94
C GLY A 497 32.73 23.30 33.39
N ARG A 498 33.84 23.92 32.98
CA ARG A 498 33.89 25.32 32.58
C ARG A 498 33.43 25.51 31.14
N TRP A 499 32.46 26.39 30.94
CA TRP A 499 31.94 26.84 29.67
C TRP A 499 32.22 28.33 29.49
N ILE A 500 32.67 28.74 28.31
CA ILE A 500 33.02 30.13 28.01
C ILE A 500 32.36 30.52 26.70
N GLY A 501 31.64 31.64 26.70
CA GLY A 501 31.04 32.24 25.52
C GLY A 501 31.66 33.60 25.19
N TYR A 502 31.66 33.96 23.91
CA TYR A 502 32.12 35.25 23.40
C TYR A 502 31.04 35.88 22.52
N HIS A 503 31.01 37.20 22.50
CA HIS A 503 30.25 38.00 21.55
C HIS A 503 30.85 37.86 20.15
N ALA A 504 30.08 38.21 19.12
CA ALA A 504 30.57 38.21 17.74
C ALA A 504 31.76 39.16 17.50
N ASN A 505 32.01 40.11 18.41
CA ASN A 505 33.15 41.02 18.38
C ASN A 505 34.37 40.50 19.17
N ASP A 506 34.42 39.21 19.51
CA ASP A 506 35.51 38.52 20.24
C ASP A 506 35.68 38.95 21.71
N GLN A 507 34.72 39.70 22.26
CA GLN A 507 34.69 40.00 23.69
C GLN A 507 34.04 38.87 24.49
N MET A 508 34.63 38.47 25.62
CA MET A 508 34.03 37.44 26.49
C MET A 508 32.63 37.87 26.95
N TYR A 509 31.65 37.02 26.64
CA TYR A 509 30.25 37.23 26.97
C TYR A 509 29.90 36.58 28.30
N PHE A 510 30.22 35.29 28.47
CA PHE A 510 29.94 34.59 29.72
C PHE A 510 31.03 33.57 30.07
N GLU A 511 31.06 33.25 31.35
CA GLU A 511 31.77 32.10 31.88
C GLU A 511 30.88 31.38 32.89
N GLU A 512 30.64 30.11 32.62
CA GLU A 512 29.71 29.26 33.35
C GLU A 512 30.43 28.01 33.84
N TYR A 513 29.94 27.46 34.94
CA TYR A 513 30.43 26.19 35.48
C TYR A 513 29.25 25.24 35.68
N PHE A 514 29.25 24.15 34.93
CA PHE A 514 28.23 23.12 34.97
C PHE A 514 28.69 21.89 35.74
N LEU A 515 27.75 21.26 36.43
CA LEU A 515 27.90 19.94 37.03
C LEU A 515 26.70 19.10 36.63
N ASN A 516 26.92 18.02 35.88
CA ASN A 516 25.87 17.13 35.38
C ASN A 516 24.77 17.89 34.63
N GLY A 517 25.14 18.86 33.81
CA GLY A 517 24.22 19.70 33.02
C GLY A 517 23.51 20.80 33.80
N ARG A 518 23.65 20.86 35.13
CA ARG A 518 23.09 21.94 35.94
C ARG A 518 24.12 23.04 36.10
N LEU A 519 23.72 24.28 35.82
CA LEU A 519 24.56 25.44 36.12
C LEU A 519 24.75 25.56 37.64
N VAL A 520 26.01 25.61 38.07
CA VAL A 520 26.39 25.81 39.49
C VAL A 520 26.67 27.28 39.76
N ARG A 521 27.33 27.95 38.79
CA ARG A 521 27.59 29.39 38.82
C ARG A 521 27.84 29.88 37.40
N GLY A 522 27.28 31.04 37.07
CA GLY A 522 27.52 31.76 35.85
C GLY A 522 27.91 33.20 36.14
N ARG A 523 28.75 33.75 35.28
CA ARG A 523 29.04 35.18 35.21
C ARG A 523 29.00 35.64 33.77
N SER A 524 28.50 36.85 33.53
CA SER A 524 28.43 37.43 32.19
C SER A 524 28.92 38.87 32.17
N ARG A 525 29.21 39.35 30.97
CA ARG A 525 29.58 40.73 30.65
C ARG A 525 28.88 41.18 29.37
N THR A 526 28.12 42.28 29.45
CA THR A 526 27.52 42.89 28.25
C THR A 526 28.57 43.58 27.39
N THR A 527 28.22 43.93 26.15
CA THR A 527 29.04 44.78 25.27
C THR A 527 29.35 46.16 25.87
N GLU A 528 28.51 46.65 26.78
CA GLU A 528 28.73 47.91 27.53
C GLU A 528 29.58 47.72 28.80
N GLY A 529 30.06 46.50 29.07
CA GLY A 529 30.96 46.19 30.20
C GLY A 529 30.27 45.89 31.53
N LEU A 530 28.93 45.84 31.57
CA LEU A 530 28.17 45.50 32.78
C LEU A 530 28.32 44.02 33.12
N GLN A 531 28.58 43.70 34.40
CA GLN A 531 28.82 42.34 34.86
C GLN A 531 27.66 41.79 35.71
N PHE A 532 27.36 40.50 35.55
CA PHE A 532 26.29 39.83 36.29
C PHE A 532 26.78 38.47 36.79
N VAL A 533 26.22 38.01 37.91
CA VAL A 533 26.40 36.66 38.44
C VAL A 533 25.03 36.03 38.61
N TYR A 534 24.90 34.76 38.26
CA TYR A 534 23.64 34.04 38.21
C TYR A 534 23.88 32.54 38.39
N ASP A 535 22.82 31.81 38.69
CA ASP A 535 22.78 30.36 38.93
C ASP A 535 21.92 29.62 37.90
N GLU A 536 21.27 30.35 36.98
CA GLU A 536 20.57 29.81 35.81
C GLU A 536 20.91 30.60 34.54
N SER A 537 21.35 29.92 33.47
CA SER A 537 21.80 30.56 32.23
C SER A 537 20.70 31.39 31.57
N SER A 538 19.45 30.92 31.56
CA SER A 538 18.33 31.71 31.06
C SER A 538 17.07 31.36 31.84
N LEU A 539 16.30 32.39 32.23
CA LEU A 539 15.02 32.30 32.90
C LEU A 539 13.95 32.88 31.97
N PHE A 540 12.96 32.08 31.60
CA PHE A 540 11.75 32.59 30.96
C PHE A 540 10.92 33.38 31.98
N PRO A 541 9.98 34.24 31.56
CA PRO A 541 9.16 34.96 32.50
C PRO A 541 8.27 34.00 33.30
N MET A 542 8.25 34.18 34.62
CA MET A 542 7.54 33.30 35.55
C MET A 542 6.83 34.11 36.64
N PRO A 543 5.74 33.60 37.24
CA PRO A 543 5.10 34.26 38.36
C PRO A 543 6.05 34.37 39.55
N GLU A 544 6.06 35.51 40.23
CA GLU A 544 6.93 35.74 41.41
C GLU A 544 6.60 34.78 42.56
N ALA A 545 5.34 34.38 42.69
CA ALA A 545 4.89 33.38 43.66
C ALA A 545 5.06 31.92 43.18
N GLY A 546 5.57 31.70 41.96
CA GLY A 546 5.64 30.39 41.31
C GLY A 546 4.34 29.97 40.60
N PHE A 547 4.49 29.07 39.61
CA PHE A 547 3.39 28.63 38.75
C PHE A 547 2.26 27.92 39.49
N GLU A 548 2.56 27.13 40.52
CA GLU A 548 1.55 26.41 41.29
C GLU A 548 0.62 27.37 42.05
N ASN A 549 1.19 28.34 42.75
CA ASN A 549 0.44 29.37 43.47
C ASN A 549 -0.36 30.26 42.51
N TYR A 550 0.21 30.59 41.35
CA TYR A 550 -0.48 31.35 40.32
C TYR A 550 -1.67 30.58 39.71
N THR A 551 -1.49 29.27 39.48
CA THR A 551 -2.57 28.40 39.01
C THR A 551 -3.69 28.27 40.05
N ASN A 552 -3.33 28.18 41.34
CA ASN A 552 -4.31 28.17 42.43
C ASN A 552 -5.08 29.49 42.54
N TYR A 553 -4.40 30.63 42.33
CA TYR A 553 -5.05 31.94 42.23
C TYR A 553 -6.08 31.96 41.10
N LEU A 554 -5.70 31.57 39.87
CA LEU A 554 -6.59 31.55 38.72
C LEU A 554 -7.80 30.64 38.96
N ARG A 555 -7.58 29.43 39.49
CA ARG A 555 -8.66 28.49 39.82
C ARG A 555 -9.65 29.07 40.81
N ASN A 556 -9.16 29.73 41.87
CA ASN A 556 -10.03 30.37 42.85
C ASN A 556 -10.78 31.56 42.25
N ALA A 557 -10.11 32.38 41.44
CA ALA A 557 -10.73 33.53 40.79
C ALA A 557 -11.84 33.10 39.81
N VAL A 558 -11.62 32.08 38.99
CA VAL A 558 -12.66 31.52 38.13
C VAL A 558 -13.82 30.96 38.95
N ARG A 559 -13.55 30.21 40.03
CA ARG A 559 -14.61 29.63 40.87
C ARG A 559 -15.56 30.69 41.42
N THR A 560 -15.07 31.91 41.69
CA THR A 560 -15.93 33.03 42.12
C THR A 560 -16.80 33.62 41.00
N LEU A 561 -16.46 33.40 39.73
CA LEU A 561 -17.23 33.88 38.58
C LEU A 561 -18.42 32.97 38.23
N ASN A 562 -18.37 31.69 38.65
CA ASN A 562 -19.40 30.68 38.38
C ASN A 562 -19.87 30.67 36.90
N PRO A 563 -18.94 30.42 35.95
CA PRO A 563 -19.24 30.50 34.52
C PRO A 563 -20.24 29.43 34.08
N THR A 564 -21.09 29.77 33.11
CA THR A 564 -22.10 28.87 32.54
C THR A 564 -21.55 27.91 31.49
N GLU A 565 -20.36 28.21 30.96
CA GLU A 565 -19.66 27.41 29.97
C GLU A 565 -18.34 26.92 30.56
N HIS A 566 -18.02 25.65 30.33
CA HIS A 566 -16.83 25.00 30.86
C HIS A 566 -15.83 24.69 29.76
N GLY A 567 -14.56 25.00 30.00
CA GLY A 567 -13.51 24.84 29.00
C GLY A 567 -12.21 25.51 29.40
N MET A 568 -11.27 25.56 28.47
CA MET A 568 -9.95 26.13 28.71
C MET A 568 -9.70 27.30 27.76
N VAL A 569 -9.25 28.42 28.32
CA VAL A 569 -8.71 29.53 27.58
C VAL A 569 -7.20 29.57 27.79
N LYS A 570 -6.43 29.39 26.73
CA LYS A 570 -4.96 29.46 26.78
C LYS A 570 -4.51 30.81 26.25
N ILE A 571 -3.66 31.49 27.01
CA ILE A 571 -3.25 32.87 26.75
C ILE A 571 -1.73 32.96 26.74
N TRP A 572 -1.19 33.60 25.70
CA TRP A 572 0.17 34.10 25.65
C TRP A 572 0.20 35.58 25.98
N PHE A 573 1.26 36.03 26.65
CA PHE A 573 1.49 37.44 26.90
C PHE A 573 2.98 37.70 27.08
N ARG A 574 3.38 38.95 26.87
CA ARG A 574 4.74 39.41 27.13
C ARG A 574 4.86 39.95 28.54
N VAL A 575 5.94 39.58 29.22
CA VAL A 575 6.35 40.19 30.48
C VAL A 575 7.50 41.15 30.18
N THR A 576 7.24 42.43 30.39
CA THR A 576 8.26 43.48 30.21
C THR A 576 9.24 43.52 31.38
N VAL A 577 10.40 44.16 31.19
CA VAL A 577 11.40 44.39 32.26
C VAL A 577 10.83 45.09 33.50
N ASN A 578 9.76 45.88 33.33
CA ASN A 578 9.04 46.59 34.39
C ASN A 578 7.93 45.75 35.03
N ARG A 579 7.90 44.43 34.77
CA ARG A 579 6.90 43.47 35.27
C ARG A 579 5.47 43.74 34.78
N VAL A 580 5.31 44.52 33.71
CA VAL A 580 4.01 44.77 33.08
C VAL A 580 3.72 43.67 32.07
N LEU A 581 2.51 43.12 32.13
CA LEU A 581 2.00 42.17 31.15
C LEU A 581 1.42 42.91 29.94
N THR A 582 1.91 42.62 28.75
CA THR A 582 1.50 43.25 27.48
C THR A 582 1.24 42.20 26.40
N ASP A 583 0.72 42.64 25.25
CA ASP A 583 0.65 41.82 24.03
C ASP A 583 -0.05 40.47 24.23
N PHE A 584 -1.24 40.51 24.85
CA PHE A 584 -2.04 39.32 25.13
C PHE A 584 -2.58 38.70 23.84
N GLN A 585 -2.33 37.41 23.63
CA GLN A 585 -2.83 36.61 22.51
C GLN A 585 -3.57 35.38 23.06
N VAL A 586 -4.78 35.14 22.58
CA VAL A 586 -5.57 33.97 22.97
C VAL A 586 -5.26 32.85 21.99
N ASP A 587 -4.53 31.84 22.47
CA ASP A 587 -4.09 30.64 21.73
C ASP A 587 -5.23 29.62 21.57
N GLN A 588 -6.04 29.50 22.62
CA GLN A 588 -7.22 28.65 22.64
C GLN A 588 -8.37 29.49 23.21
N SER A 589 -9.38 29.74 22.38
CA SER A 589 -10.57 30.52 22.72
C SER A 589 -11.71 29.61 23.18
N LEU A 590 -12.51 30.08 24.12
CA LEU A 590 -13.79 29.44 24.48
C LEU A 590 -14.96 30.26 23.97
N THR A 591 -15.04 31.52 24.42
CA THR A 591 -15.90 32.56 23.84
C THR A 591 -15.22 33.91 24.00
N PRO A 592 -15.49 34.89 23.12
CA PRO A 592 -14.88 36.23 23.22
C PRO A 592 -15.07 36.91 24.58
N ALA A 593 -16.19 36.63 25.26
CA ALA A 593 -16.47 37.15 26.60
C ALA A 593 -15.59 36.50 27.68
N LEU A 594 -15.43 35.17 27.64
CA LEU A 594 -14.58 34.44 28.59
C LEU A 594 -13.10 34.66 28.30
N ASP A 595 -12.71 34.86 27.04
CA ASP A 595 -11.35 35.24 26.65
C ASP A 595 -10.93 36.59 27.25
N ALA A 596 -11.79 37.61 27.10
CA ALA A 596 -11.56 38.92 27.71
C ALA A 596 -11.48 38.81 29.23
N LYS A 597 -12.35 37.99 29.85
CA LYS A 597 -12.35 37.76 31.29
C LYS A 597 -11.09 37.04 31.76
N ALA A 598 -10.62 36.05 31.01
CA ALA A 598 -9.39 35.33 31.29
C ALA A 598 -8.18 36.26 31.26
N ILE A 599 -8.09 37.16 30.27
CA ILE A 599 -7.04 38.19 30.21
C ILE A 599 -7.12 39.12 31.44
N GLU A 600 -8.32 39.53 31.86
CA GLU A 600 -8.52 40.36 33.06
C GLU A 600 -8.00 39.67 34.32
N LEU A 601 -8.32 38.38 34.50
CA LEU A 601 -7.83 37.58 35.63
C LEU A 601 -6.31 37.44 35.62
N VAL A 602 -5.71 37.23 34.45
CA VAL A 602 -4.24 37.14 34.32
C VAL A 602 -3.59 38.48 34.63
N LYS A 603 -4.17 39.62 34.22
CA LYS A 603 -3.66 40.96 34.56
C LYS A 603 -3.79 41.30 36.04
N ALA A 604 -4.87 40.84 36.69
CA ALA A 604 -5.13 41.08 38.11
C ALA A 604 -4.35 40.13 39.04
N GLY A 605 -3.64 39.16 38.48
CA GLY A 605 -2.89 38.16 39.23
C GLY A 605 -1.61 38.68 39.90
N PRO A 606 -0.95 37.83 40.71
CA PRO A 606 0.35 38.12 41.29
C PRO A 606 1.39 38.56 40.25
N ALA A 607 2.35 39.39 40.68
CA ALA A 607 3.37 39.92 39.78
C ALA A 607 4.22 38.83 39.10
N TRP A 608 4.75 39.16 37.92
CA TRP A 608 5.62 38.29 37.15
C TRP A 608 7.06 38.80 37.16
N LEU A 609 8.00 37.86 37.20
CA LEU A 609 9.41 38.11 36.98
C LEU A 609 9.67 38.20 35.47
N PRO A 610 10.44 39.20 35.00
CA PRO A 610 10.80 39.31 33.60
C PRO A 610 11.79 38.22 33.22
N ALA A 611 11.86 37.91 31.93
CA ALA A 611 12.86 37.00 31.41
C ALA A 611 14.27 37.51 31.70
N ARG A 612 15.19 36.59 31.97
CA ARG A 612 16.62 36.86 32.10
C ARG A 612 17.42 35.96 31.18
N ASP A 613 18.48 36.51 30.62
CA ASP A 613 19.46 35.75 29.85
C ASP A 613 20.85 36.09 30.38
N HIS A 614 21.59 35.07 30.81
CA HIS A 614 22.90 35.14 31.45
C HIS A 614 22.94 36.24 32.52
N GLY A 615 21.91 36.31 33.37
CA GLY A 615 21.74 37.33 34.42
C GLY A 615 21.24 38.71 33.96
N HIS A 616 21.20 38.99 32.65
CA HIS A 616 20.67 40.21 32.06
C HIS A 616 19.14 40.17 31.98
N ARG A 617 18.43 41.23 32.39
CA ARG A 617 16.99 41.31 32.16
C ARG A 617 16.71 41.61 30.70
N LEU A 618 15.95 40.74 30.03
CA LEU A 618 15.50 40.99 28.67
C LEU A 618 14.44 42.09 28.66
N ARG A 619 14.36 42.87 27.57
CA ARG A 619 13.38 43.96 27.43
C ARG A 619 11.95 43.45 27.58
N ASN A 620 11.68 42.29 27.00
CA ASN A 620 10.47 41.51 27.19
C ASN A 620 10.77 40.02 27.00
N GLY A 621 9.87 39.17 27.47
CA GLY A 621 9.87 37.75 27.18
C GLY A 621 8.43 37.24 27.14
N TRP A 622 8.18 36.22 26.33
CA TRP A 622 6.87 35.58 26.25
C TRP A 622 6.68 34.56 27.37
N SER A 623 5.46 34.49 27.89
CA SER A 623 5.01 33.41 28.76
C SER A 623 3.58 33.03 28.43
N THR A 624 3.13 31.90 28.96
CA THR A 624 1.79 31.38 28.73
C THR A 624 1.14 30.88 30.02
N VAL A 625 -0.18 30.99 30.08
CA VAL A 625 -1.02 30.44 31.14
C VAL A 625 -2.30 29.86 30.56
N VAL A 626 -2.85 28.87 31.25
CA VAL A 626 -4.17 28.29 30.94
C VAL A 626 -5.13 28.69 32.05
N VAL A 627 -6.24 29.32 31.67
CA VAL A 627 -7.38 29.61 32.55
C VAL A 627 -8.45 28.58 32.26
N VAL A 628 -8.82 27.81 33.28
CA VAL A 628 -9.86 26.76 33.17
C VAL A 628 -11.15 27.31 33.77
N PHE A 629 -12.20 27.45 32.95
CA PHE A 629 -13.54 27.92 33.33
C PHE A 629 -14.47 26.77 33.74
#